data_AF-H1V1G6-F1
#
_entry.id   AF-H1V1G6-F1
#
_cell.length_a   1.000
_cell.length_b   1.000
_cell.length_c   1.000
_cell.angle_alpha   90.00
_cell.angle_beta   90.00
_cell.angle_gamma   90.00
#
_symmetry.space_group_name_H-M   'P 1'
#
loop_
_entity.id
_entity.type
_entity.pdbx_description
1 polymer ?
#
loop_
_entity_poly.entity_id
_entity_poly.type
_entity_poly.pdbx_seq_one_letter_code
_entity_poly.pdbx_strand_id
1 'polypeptide(L)'
;MLFDEYGIYVQPINSPSVPAGQERLRISPTAAHTPEHQDDLVNALVSIWERLGLRRLDEWARDESGAVAEGWETTGLEAPVWSNEQLGLPEDVPEQVTRSDVKSLPVYSDKRPALEDTRLT
;
A
#
# COMPACT_ATOMS: atom_id res chain seq x y z
N MET A 1 -16.57 -2.89 -10.90
CA MET A 1 -15.97 -3.95 -10.04
C MET A 1 -15.54 -3.38 -8.69
N LEU A 2 -14.40 -2.68 -8.53
CA LEU A 2 -14.00 -2.10 -7.23
C LEU A 2 -15.08 -1.16 -6.64
N PHE A 3 -15.54 -0.19 -7.43
CA PHE A 3 -16.55 0.76 -6.97
C PHE A 3 -17.93 0.09 -6.86
N ASP A 4 -18.42 -0.53 -7.94
CA ASP A 4 -19.80 -1.02 -8.01
C ASP A 4 -20.08 -2.26 -7.14
N GLU A 5 -19.10 -3.15 -6.93
CA GLU A 5 -19.29 -4.42 -6.20
C GLU A 5 -18.72 -4.37 -4.77
N TYR A 6 -17.63 -3.63 -4.55
CA TYR A 6 -16.95 -3.58 -3.25
C TYR A 6 -17.11 -2.23 -2.54
N GLY A 7 -17.70 -1.21 -3.19
CA GLY A 7 -17.83 0.13 -2.61
C GLY A 7 -16.50 0.87 -2.45
N ILE A 8 -15.45 0.44 -3.17
CA ILE A 8 -14.10 0.98 -3.05
C ILE A 8 -13.78 1.86 -4.25
N TYR A 9 -13.42 3.12 -3.99
CA TYR A 9 -12.96 4.03 -5.03
C TYR A 9 -11.43 4.14 -5.04
N VAL A 10 -10.81 3.69 -6.14
CA VAL A 10 -9.39 3.87 -6.43
C VAL A 10 -9.26 4.49 -7.82
N GLN A 11 -8.41 5.50 -7.96
CA GLN A 11 -8.23 6.18 -9.24
C GLN A 11 -7.34 5.33 -10.17
N PRO A 12 -7.84 4.91 -11.36
CA PRO A 12 -6.97 4.38 -12.40
C PRO A 12 -6.17 5.53 -13.03
N ILE A 13 -4.89 5.27 -13.31
CA ILE A 13 -4.04 6.16 -14.09
C ILE A 13 -3.77 5.46 -15.42
N ASN A 14 -4.30 6.05 -16.49
CA ASN A 14 -4.18 5.54 -17.86
C ASN A 14 -3.38 6.53 -18.73
N SER A 15 -3.12 6.15 -19.98
CA SER A 15 -2.62 7.07 -21.00
C SER A 15 -3.57 8.27 -21.19
N PRO A 16 -3.08 9.51 -21.41
CA PRO A 16 -1.69 9.91 -21.67
C PRO A 16 -0.87 10.26 -20.42
N SER A 17 -1.44 10.16 -19.21
CA SER A 17 -0.73 10.54 -17.98
C SER A 17 0.44 9.61 -17.64
N VAL A 18 0.41 8.38 -18.15
CA VAL A 18 1.50 7.41 -18.14
C VAL A 18 1.69 6.82 -19.54
N PRO A 19 2.89 6.31 -19.89
CA PRO A 19 3.10 5.58 -21.13
C PRO A 19 2.11 4.42 -21.26
N ALA A 20 1.67 4.15 -22.49
CA ALA A 20 0.81 3.00 -22.77
C ALA A 20 1.50 1.69 -22.32
N GLY A 21 0.75 0.80 -21.67
CA GLY A 21 1.29 -0.43 -21.07
C GLY A 21 1.86 -0.25 -19.66
N GLN A 22 1.89 0.98 -19.12
CA GLN A 22 2.30 1.29 -17.74
C GLN A 22 1.12 1.84 -16.91
N GLU A 23 -0.10 1.46 -17.27
CA GLU A 23 -1.31 1.77 -16.53
C GLU A 23 -1.22 1.21 -15.11
N ARG A 24 -1.74 1.96 -14.14
CA ARG A 24 -1.62 1.58 -12.73
C ARG A 24 -2.77 2.12 -11.90
N LEU A 25 -3.02 1.48 -10.77
CA LEU A 25 -3.93 1.99 -9.74
C LEU A 25 -3.13 2.87 -8.76
N ARG A 26 -3.63 4.06 -8.45
CA ARG A 26 -3.05 4.93 -7.43
C ARG A 26 -3.80 4.79 -6.12
N ILE A 27 -3.16 4.13 -5.16
CA ILE A 27 -3.65 3.99 -3.79
C ILE A 27 -2.90 5.00 -2.92
N SER A 28 -3.61 5.77 -2.10
CA SER A 28 -3.02 6.80 -1.24
C SER A 28 -3.63 6.65 0.17
N PRO A 29 -3.13 5.69 0.96
CA PRO A 29 -3.64 5.45 2.30
C PRO A 29 -3.44 6.68 3.18
N THR A 30 -4.35 6.89 4.11
CA THR A 30 -4.30 7.97 5.10
C THR A 30 -4.50 7.37 6.48
N ALA A 31 -4.14 8.11 7.54
CA ALA A 31 -4.33 7.64 8.93
C ALA A 31 -5.81 7.31 9.29
N ALA A 32 -6.78 7.77 8.49
CA ALA A 32 -8.19 7.44 8.67
C ALA A 32 -8.57 6.04 8.13
N HIS A 33 -7.70 5.38 7.36
CA HIS A 33 -7.96 4.04 6.87
C HIS A 33 -7.57 3.02 7.94
N THR A 34 -8.58 2.36 8.51
CA THR A 34 -8.37 1.33 9.53
C THR A 34 -7.77 0.06 8.93
N PRO A 35 -7.23 -0.86 9.76
CA PRO A 35 -6.78 -2.16 9.28
C PRO A 35 -7.86 -2.94 8.53
N GLU A 36 -9.13 -2.84 8.95
CA GLU A 36 -10.25 -3.48 8.29
C GLU A 36 -10.45 -2.94 6.86
N HIS A 37 -10.37 -1.61 6.67
CA HIS A 37 -10.43 -1.03 5.33
C HIS A 37 -9.28 -1.50 4.42
N GLN A 38 -8.09 -1.72 4.99
CA GLN A 38 -6.94 -2.25 4.26
C GLN A 38 -7.18 -3.71 3.85
N ASP A 39 -7.68 -4.54 4.77
CA ASP A 39 -8.03 -5.93 4.50
C ASP A 39 -9.10 -6.04 3.41
N ASP A 40 -10.15 -5.23 3.48
CA ASP A 40 -11.22 -5.19 2.49
C ASP A 40 -10.68 -4.80 1.10
N LEU A 41 -9.82 -3.78 1.03
CA LEU A 41 -9.15 -3.38 -0.21
C LEU A 41 -8.29 -4.51 -0.79
N VAL A 42 -7.44 -5.13 0.01
CA VAL A 42 -6.56 -6.21 -0.44
C VAL A 42 -7.38 -7.40 -0.93
N ASN A 43 -8.41 -7.81 -0.19
CA ASN A 43 -9.26 -8.94 -0.57
C ASN A 43 -10.02 -8.66 -1.88
N ALA A 44 -10.55 -7.45 -2.05
CA ALA A 44 -11.22 -7.03 -3.28
C ALA A 44 -10.25 -7.05 -4.48
N LEU A 45 -9.04 -6.51 -4.32
CA LEU A 45 -8.02 -6.52 -5.37
C LEU A 45 -7.61 -7.94 -5.76
N VAL A 46 -7.34 -8.82 -4.78
CA VAL A 46 -7.00 -10.23 -5.04
C VAL A 46 -8.10 -10.93 -5.83
N SER A 47 -9.36 -10.80 -5.40
CA SER A 47 -10.50 -11.40 -6.08
C SER A 47 -10.66 -10.89 -7.52
N ILE A 48 -10.52 -9.58 -7.74
CA ILE A 48 -10.62 -8.98 -9.07
C ILE A 48 -9.46 -9.45 -9.96
N TRP A 49 -8.23 -9.48 -9.44
CA TRP A 49 -7.05 -9.97 -10.18
C TRP A 49 -7.24 -11.40 -10.66
N GLU A 50 -7.75 -12.28 -9.79
CA GLU A 50 -8.03 -13.68 -10.12
C GLU A 50 -9.13 -13.80 -11.17
N ARG A 51 -10.24 -13.08 -11.00
CA ARG A 51 -11.37 -13.11 -11.96
C ARG A 51 -11.00 -12.63 -13.34
N LEU A 52 -10.09 -11.66 -13.43
CA LEU A 52 -9.64 -11.07 -14.70
C LEU A 52 -8.40 -11.76 -15.27
N GLY A 53 -7.79 -12.70 -14.55
CA GLY A 53 -6.55 -13.37 -14.97
C GLY A 53 -5.39 -12.38 -15.14
N LEU A 54 -5.30 -11.38 -14.26
CA LEU A 54 -4.25 -10.37 -14.32
C LEU A 54 -2.94 -10.92 -13.75
N ARG A 55 -1.83 -10.61 -14.43
CA ARG A 55 -0.49 -11.08 -14.06
C ARG A 55 -0.08 -10.65 -12.64
N ARG A 56 0.47 -11.59 -11.88
CA ARG A 56 1.09 -11.38 -10.55
C ARG A 56 2.61 -11.23 -10.65
N LEU A 57 3.26 -10.84 -9.56
CA LEU A 57 4.69 -10.49 -9.55
C LEU A 57 5.58 -11.59 -10.15
N ASP A 58 5.28 -12.86 -9.86
CA ASP A 58 5.97 -14.04 -10.39
C ASP A 58 5.81 -14.21 -11.91
N GLU A 59 4.67 -13.78 -12.47
CA GLU A 59 4.40 -13.76 -13.91
C GLU A 59 5.02 -12.54 -14.60
N TRP A 60 5.14 -11.41 -13.90
CA TRP A 60 5.83 -10.20 -14.40
C TRP A 60 7.36 -10.32 -14.34
N ALA A 61 7.88 -11.11 -13.40
CA ALA A 61 9.32 -11.35 -13.25
C ALA A 61 9.93 -12.15 -14.41
N ARG A 62 9.12 -12.58 -15.38
CA ARG A 62 9.55 -13.38 -16.52
C ARG A 62 8.86 -12.87 -17.79
N ASP A 63 9.56 -12.08 -18.59
CA ASP A 63 9.20 -11.98 -20.01
C ASP A 63 9.53 -13.30 -20.75
N GLU A 64 9.27 -13.38 -22.06
CA GLU A 64 9.60 -14.56 -22.90
C GLU A 64 11.11 -14.92 -22.87
N SER A 65 11.97 -14.00 -22.41
CA SER A 65 13.41 -14.16 -22.19
C SER A 65 13.83 -14.33 -20.72
N GLY A 66 12.90 -14.29 -19.76
CA GLY A 66 13.15 -14.43 -18.32
C GLY A 66 13.62 -13.16 -17.60
N ALA A 67 13.50 -11.96 -18.20
CA ALA A 67 13.85 -10.70 -17.55
C ALA A 67 12.66 -10.07 -16.79
N VAL A 68 12.99 -9.35 -15.71
CA VAL A 68 12.04 -8.52 -14.95
C VAL A 68 11.70 -7.29 -15.79
N ALA A 69 10.40 -6.99 -15.94
CA ALA A 69 9.97 -5.81 -16.69
C ALA A 69 10.70 -4.54 -16.20
N GLU A 70 11.28 -3.78 -17.14
CA GLU A 70 12.09 -2.57 -16.92
C GLU A 70 11.52 -1.69 -15.79
N GLY A 71 12.33 -1.43 -14.75
CA GLY A 71 12.05 -0.43 -13.71
C GLY A 71 11.32 -0.90 -12.46
N TRP A 72 11.03 -2.20 -12.30
CA TRP A 72 10.42 -2.77 -11.08
C TRP A 72 11.40 -3.60 -10.24
N GLU A 73 12.70 -3.52 -10.54
CA GLU A 73 13.73 -4.14 -9.71
C GLU A 73 13.70 -3.50 -8.32
N THR A 74 13.31 -4.28 -7.32
CA THR A 74 13.37 -3.85 -5.91
C THR A 74 14.79 -3.88 -5.37
N THR A 75 15.76 -4.36 -6.16
CA THR A 75 17.18 -4.41 -5.84
C THR A 75 17.73 -2.99 -5.78
N GLY A 76 18.06 -2.53 -4.57
CA GLY A 76 18.59 -1.18 -4.37
C GLY A 76 17.54 -0.11 -4.11
N LEU A 77 16.32 -0.49 -3.69
CA LEU A 77 15.41 0.47 -3.06
C LEU A 77 16.13 1.15 -1.90
N GLU A 78 16.17 2.47 -1.91
CA GLU A 78 16.65 3.26 -0.78
C GLU A 78 15.81 2.95 0.46
N ALA A 79 16.43 3.09 1.64
CA ALA A 79 15.71 2.90 2.89
C ALA A 79 14.46 3.80 2.92
N PRO A 80 13.34 3.34 3.52
CA PRO A 80 12.16 4.17 3.73
C PRO A 80 12.55 5.51 4.36
N VAL A 81 11.90 6.60 3.91
CA VAL A 81 12.17 7.95 4.42
C VAL A 81 12.01 8.06 5.94
N TRP A 82 11.13 7.24 6.52
CA TRP A 82 10.87 7.19 7.95
C TRP A 82 11.47 5.93 8.57
N SER A 83 12.33 6.10 9.58
CA SER A 83 12.88 4.99 10.36
C SER A 83 11.85 4.44 11.36
N ASN A 84 12.02 3.19 11.81
CA ASN A 84 11.19 2.60 12.85
C ASN A 84 11.21 3.42 14.15
N GLU A 85 12.38 3.97 14.52
CA GLU A 85 12.52 4.86 15.68
C GLU A 85 11.64 6.11 15.54
N GLN A 86 11.65 6.76 14.37
CA GLN A 86 10.81 7.95 14.12
C GLN A 86 9.31 7.63 14.14
N LEU A 87 8.93 6.41 13.75
CA LEU A 87 7.56 5.91 13.81
C LEU A 87 7.16 5.42 15.21
N GLY A 88 8.10 5.38 16.17
CA GLY A 88 7.88 4.84 17.51
C GLY A 88 7.64 3.33 17.52
N LEU A 89 8.11 2.63 16.49
CA LEU A 89 8.03 1.18 16.36
C LEU A 89 9.22 0.50 17.05
N PRO A 90 9.05 -0.70 17.63
CA PRO A 90 10.16 -1.44 18.23
C PRO A 90 11.21 -1.82 17.16
N GLU A 91 12.49 -1.92 17.54
CA GLU A 91 13.55 -2.27 16.58
C GLU A 91 13.36 -3.66 15.95
N ASP A 92 12.71 -4.58 16.67
CA ASP A 92 12.40 -5.94 16.21
C ASP A 92 11.12 -6.03 15.35
N VAL A 93 10.62 -4.93 14.76
CA VAL A 93 9.57 -5.06 13.73
C VAL A 93 10.16 -5.85 12.56
N PRO A 94 9.60 -7.01 12.20
CA PRO A 94 10.14 -7.80 11.10
C PRO A 94 10.12 -6.98 9.82
N GLU A 95 11.24 -6.99 9.10
CA GLU A 95 11.47 -6.28 7.84
C GLU A 95 10.40 -6.59 6.77
N GLN A 96 9.75 -7.75 6.92
CA GLN A 96 8.50 -8.09 6.26
C GLN A 96 7.42 -8.39 7.29
N VAL A 97 6.44 -7.50 7.41
CA VAL A 97 5.29 -7.71 8.29
C VAL A 97 4.29 -8.60 7.57
N THR A 98 4.15 -9.86 8.01
CA THR A 98 3.10 -10.73 7.51
C THR A 98 1.75 -10.31 8.10
N ARG A 99 0.64 -10.77 7.50
CA ARG A 99 -0.73 -10.50 8.00
C ARG A 99 -0.93 -10.93 9.46
N SER A 100 -0.13 -11.90 9.92
CA SER A 100 -0.08 -12.39 11.31
C SER A 100 0.62 -11.39 12.24
N ASP A 101 1.65 -10.72 11.73
CA ASP A 101 2.51 -9.82 12.49
C ASP A 101 1.82 -8.46 12.73
N VAL A 102 1.05 -7.94 11.76
CA VAL A 102 0.28 -6.68 11.90
C VAL A 102 -0.65 -6.70 13.11
N LYS A 103 -1.30 -7.84 13.40
CA LYS A 103 -2.25 -7.97 14.53
C LYS A 103 -1.57 -7.89 15.91
N SER A 104 -0.26 -8.13 15.96
CA SER A 104 0.52 -8.12 17.19
C SER A 104 1.21 -6.79 17.47
N LEU A 105 1.28 -5.90 16.46
CA LEU A 105 1.87 -4.57 16.62
C LEU A 105 0.94 -3.67 17.42
N PRO A 106 1.49 -2.80 18.30
CA PRO A 106 0.68 -1.83 19.02
C PRO A 106 -0.04 -0.92 18.02
N VAL A 107 -1.36 -0.84 18.12
CA VAL A 107 -2.15 0.13 17.35
C VAL A 107 -1.66 1.52 17.72
N TYR A 108 -1.23 2.30 16.71
CA TYR A 108 -0.85 3.69 16.89
C TYR A 108 -2.00 4.44 17.60
N SER A 109 -1.79 4.80 18.86
CA SER A 109 -2.74 5.60 19.64
C SER A 109 -2.38 7.06 19.40
N ASP A 110 -3.24 7.79 18.69
CA ASP A 110 -3.13 9.24 18.48
C ASP A 110 -3.15 9.96 19.83
N LYS A 111 -1.97 10.15 20.44
CA LYS A 111 -1.78 10.99 21.62
C LYS A 111 -1.51 12.42 21.15
N ARG A 112 -2.47 13.04 20.48
CA ARG A 112 -2.45 14.50 20.30
C ARG A 112 -2.46 15.14 21.69
N PRO A 113 -1.42 15.91 22.09
CA PRO A 113 -1.52 16.73 23.28
C PRO A 113 -2.67 17.73 23.06
N ALA A 114 -3.51 17.91 24.08
CA ALA A 114 -4.59 18.89 24.03
C ALA A 114 -3.99 20.26 23.67
N LEU A 115 -4.47 20.86 22.59
CA LEU A 115 -4.14 22.23 22.25
C LEU A 115 -4.73 23.10 23.36
N GLU A 116 -3.89 23.60 24.26
CA GLU A 116 -4.32 24.61 25.22
C GLU A 116 -4.73 25.86 24.44
N ASP A 117 -6.01 26.18 24.57
CA ASP A 117 -6.76 27.27 23.95
C ASP A 117 -6.16 28.63 24.37
N THR A 118 -5.02 28.98 23.77
CA THR A 118 -4.38 30.29 23.94
C THR A 118 -5.20 31.30 23.15
N ARG A 119 -6.29 31.77 23.78
CA ARG A 119 -7.02 32.95 23.34
C ARG A 119 -6.04 34.13 23.30
N LEU A 120 -5.78 34.68 22.11
CA LEU A 120 -5.20 36.01 21.97
C LEU A 120 -6.20 37.04 22.51
N THR A 121 -5.83 37.71 23.60
CA THR A 121 -6.29 39.05 23.97
C THR A 121 -5.18 40.04 23.75
#